data_AF-A0A1E2WNF3-F1
#
_entry.id   AF-A0A1E2WNF3-F1
#
_cell.length_a   1.000
_cell.length_b   1.000
_cell.length_c   1.000
_cell.angle_alpha   90.00
_cell.angle_beta   90.00
_cell.angle_gamma   90.00
#
_symmetry.space_group_name_H-M   'P 1'
#
loop_
_entity.id
_entity.type
_entity.pdbx_description
1 polymer ?
#
loop_
_entity_poly.entity_id
_entity_poly.type
_entity_poly.pdbx_seq_one_letter_code
_entity_poly.pdbx_strand_id
1 'polypeptide(L)'
;MKPKTEEFIKLIDQASEIAEEMLEDKKPESSAHLNNAIAVLQSIKSKALNGNLEPSGGVSTLGLAHGVADWIEPLDSPLLKAVGAIEEYYQKNL
;
A
#
# COMPACT_ATOMS: atom_id res chain seq x y z
N MET A 1 -10.79 -17.06 -7.30
CA MET A 1 -10.68 -15.79 -6.56
C MET A 1 -11.52 -14.74 -7.27
N LYS A 2 -12.05 -13.71 -6.59
CA LYS A 2 -12.78 -12.63 -7.28
C LYS A 2 -11.75 -11.81 -8.07
N PRO A 3 -11.99 -11.47 -9.36
CA PRO A 3 -11.00 -10.79 -10.20
C PRO A 3 -10.53 -9.45 -9.62
N LYS A 4 -11.40 -8.78 -8.85
CA LYS A 4 -11.09 -7.54 -8.13
C LYS A 4 -10.04 -7.71 -7.03
N THR A 5 -10.02 -8.86 -6.36
CA THR A 5 -9.04 -9.16 -5.31
C THR A 5 -7.65 -9.41 -5.90
N GLU A 6 -7.58 -10.04 -7.07
CA GLU A 6 -6.30 -10.31 -7.75
C GLU A 6 -5.64 -9.02 -8.24
N GLU A 7 -6.40 -8.09 -8.83
CA GLU A 7 -5.88 -6.77 -9.18
C GLU A 7 -5.46 -5.96 -7.95
N PHE A 8 -6.26 -5.99 -6.89
CA PHE A 8 -5.90 -5.32 -5.64
C PHE A 8 -4.58 -5.85 -5.06
N ILE A 9 -4.38 -7.17 -5.10
CA ILE A 9 -3.13 -7.79 -4.67
C ILE A 9 -1.96 -7.35 -5.56
N LYS A 10 -2.14 -7.25 -6.87
CA LYS A 10 -1.08 -6.76 -7.78
C LYS A 10 -0.65 -5.33 -7.44
N LEU A 11 -1.60 -4.44 -7.15
CA LEU A 11 -1.28 -3.07 -6.75
C LEU A 11 -0.47 -3.04 -5.44
N ILE A 12 -0.84 -3.89 -4.47
CA ILE A 12 -0.09 -4.02 -3.21
C ILE A 12 1.33 -4.57 -3.44
N ASP A 13 1.47 -5.53 -4.36
CA ASP A 13 2.77 -6.09 -4.74
C ASP A 13 3.68 -5.03 -5.34
N GLN A 14 3.16 -4.24 -6.28
CA GLN A 14 3.89 -3.11 -6.88
C GLN A 14 4.32 -2.06 -5.84
N ALA A 15 3.43 -1.71 -4.89
CA ALA A 15 3.81 -0.77 -3.83
C ALA A 15 4.87 -1.35 -2.89
N SER A 16 4.84 -2.67 -2.63
CA SER A 16 5.85 -3.33 -1.80
C SER A 16 7.20 -3.33 -2.50
N GLU A 17 7.25 -3.68 -3.79
CA GLU A 17 8.46 -3.67 -4.61
C GLU A 17 9.11 -2.27 -4.63
N ILE A 18 8.31 -1.22 -4.87
CA ILE A 18 8.82 0.15 -4.84
C ILE A 18 9.35 0.53 -3.45
N ALA A 19 8.68 0.11 -2.37
CA ALA A 19 9.16 0.38 -1.02
C ALA A 19 10.47 -0.35 -0.71
N GLU A 20 10.65 -1.58 -1.21
CA GLU A 20 11.87 -2.36 -1.11
C GLU A 20 13.02 -1.73 -1.91
N GLU A 21 12.79 -1.33 -3.17
CA GLU A 21 13.79 -0.62 -3.98
C GLU A 21 14.22 0.70 -3.30
N MET A 22 13.28 1.44 -2.73
CA MET A 22 13.58 2.66 -1.98
C MET A 22 14.33 2.37 -0.66
N LEU A 23 14.15 1.18 -0.08
CA LEU A 23 14.85 0.74 1.12
C LEU A 23 16.33 0.49 0.84
N GLU A 24 16.63 -0.09 -0.33
CA GLU A 24 18.00 -0.35 -0.78
C GLU A 24 18.78 0.94 -1.10
N ASP A 25 18.10 1.98 -1.58
CA ASP A 25 18.71 3.26 -1.96
C ASP A 25 18.83 4.28 -0.80
N LYS A 26 17.99 4.17 0.25
CA LYS A 26 17.93 5.17 1.35
C LYS A 26 18.73 4.81 2.62
N LYS A 27 19.03 5.87 3.39
CA LYS A 27 19.64 5.83 4.73
C LYS A 27 18.79 5.04 5.75
N PRO A 28 19.42 4.44 6.78
CA PRO A 28 18.78 3.54 7.75
C PRO A 28 17.60 4.13 8.53
N GLU A 29 17.52 5.46 8.66
CA GLU A 29 16.41 6.16 9.30
C GLU A 29 15.09 6.03 8.52
N SER A 30 15.15 6.11 7.18
CA SER A 30 13.97 5.91 6.32
C SER A 30 13.60 4.42 6.21
N SER A 31 14.55 3.52 6.48
CA SER A 31 14.33 2.07 6.40
C SER A 31 13.31 1.57 7.41
N ALA A 32 13.21 2.18 8.60
CA ALA A 32 12.21 1.78 9.60
C ALA A 32 10.78 2.09 9.15
N HIS A 33 10.58 3.27 8.55
CA HIS A 33 9.28 3.69 8.04
C HIS A 33 8.85 2.90 6.80
N LEU A 34 9.78 2.67 5.87
CA LEU A 34 9.56 1.83 4.69
C LEU A 34 9.24 0.38 5.09
N ASN A 35 9.96 -0.21 6.05
CA ASN A 35 9.64 -1.53 6.59
C ASN A 35 8.24 -1.58 7.20
N ASN A 36 7.83 -0.52 7.91
CA ASN A 36 6.48 -0.45 8.46
C ASN A 36 5.43 -0.42 7.34
N ALA A 37 5.63 0.40 6.30
CA ALA A 37 4.74 0.44 5.15
C ALA A 37 4.63 -0.92 4.44
N ILE A 38 5.76 -1.61 4.21
CA ILE A 38 5.79 -2.96 3.64
C ILE A 38 4.99 -3.94 4.53
N ALA A 39 5.18 -3.88 5.84
CA ALA A 39 4.44 -4.73 6.78
C ALA A 39 2.92 -4.50 6.73
N VAL A 40 2.49 -3.23 6.64
CA VAL A 40 1.07 -2.88 6.50
C VAL A 40 0.52 -3.38 5.17
N LEU A 41 1.24 -3.16 4.05
CA LEU A 41 0.89 -3.65 2.72
C LEU A 41 0.72 -5.18 2.71
N GLN A 42 1.68 -5.92 3.27
CA GLN A 42 1.62 -7.39 3.39
C GLN A 42 0.45 -7.87 4.26
N SER A 43 0.13 -7.13 5.34
CA SER A 43 -1.03 -7.43 6.19
C SER A 43 -2.34 -7.28 5.40
N ILE A 44 -2.47 -6.21 4.62
CA ILE A 44 -3.65 -5.95 3.78
C ILE A 44 -3.76 -7.01 2.68
N LYS A 45 -2.67 -7.36 2.01
CA LYS A 45 -2.61 -8.47 1.03
C LYS A 45 -3.11 -9.78 1.64
N SER A 46 -2.65 -10.10 2.85
CA SER A 46 -3.04 -11.30 3.58
C SER A 46 -4.53 -11.29 3.94
N LYS A 47 -5.08 -10.14 4.38
CA LYS A 47 -6.51 -9.99 4.64
C LYS A 47 -7.34 -10.13 3.37
N ALA A 48 -6.89 -9.54 2.25
CA ALA A 48 -7.53 -9.64 0.95
C ALA A 48 -7.56 -11.08 0.43
N LEU A 49 -6.44 -11.80 0.54
CA LEU A 49 -6.32 -13.22 0.17
C LEU A 49 -7.24 -14.12 0.99
N ASN A 50 -7.35 -13.86 2.30
CA ASN A 50 -8.24 -14.60 3.19
C ASN A 50 -9.72 -14.20 3.06
N GLY A 51 -10.05 -13.22 2.22
CA GLY A 51 -11.41 -12.69 2.09
C GLY A 51 -11.93 -11.99 3.36
N ASN A 52 -11.03 -11.64 4.27
CA ASN A 52 -11.32 -10.99 5.55
C ASN A 52 -11.02 -9.48 5.50
N LEU A 53 -10.80 -8.96 4.29
CA LEU A 53 -10.69 -7.54 4.05
C LEU A 53 -12.11 -6.97 4.06
N GLU A 54 -12.37 -6.09 5.01
CA GLU A 54 -13.65 -5.40 5.09
C GLU A 54 -13.86 -4.58 3.80
N PRO A 55 -15.09 -4.48 3.28
CA PRO A 55 -15.38 -3.60 2.16
C PRO A 55 -15.16 -2.15 2.58
N SER A 56 -14.54 -1.36 1.71
CA SER A 56 -14.32 0.07 1.95
C SER A 56 -15.65 0.82 2.03
N GLY A 57 -16.67 0.31 1.33
CA GLY A 57 -17.98 0.94 1.22
C GLY A 57 -17.93 2.32 0.56
N GLY A 58 -16.81 2.66 -0.10
CA GLY A 58 -16.55 3.97 -0.70
C GLY A 58 -16.16 5.08 0.28
N VAL A 59 -16.07 4.79 1.58
CA VAL A 59 -15.85 5.82 2.63
C VAL A 59 -14.59 5.55 3.46
N SER A 60 -14.19 4.28 3.57
CA SER A 60 -13.07 3.87 4.43
C SER A 60 -11.76 3.78 3.64
N THR A 61 -10.85 4.70 3.89
CA THR A 61 -9.47 4.62 3.39
C THR A 61 -8.67 3.65 4.27
N LEU A 62 -7.73 2.92 3.68
CA LEU A 62 -6.74 2.10 4.41
C LEU A 62 -5.74 2.98 5.16
N GLY A 63 -5.70 4.29 4.88
CA GLY A 63 -4.82 5.26 5.52
C GLY A 63 -3.36 5.10 5.09
N LEU A 64 -3.11 4.34 4.02
CA LEU A 64 -1.78 4.07 3.49
C LEU A 64 -1.12 5.34 2.96
N ALA A 65 -1.87 6.16 2.21
CA ALA A 65 -1.33 7.38 1.62
C ALA A 65 -0.97 8.40 2.71
N HIS A 66 -1.80 8.54 3.75
CA HIS A 66 -1.48 9.41 4.89
C HIS A 66 -0.27 8.90 5.67
N GLY A 67 -0.24 7.59 5.95
CA GLY A 67 0.86 6.96 6.67
C GLY A 67 2.20 7.07 5.95
N VAL A 68 2.23 7.02 4.61
CA VAL A 68 3.45 7.17 3.80
C VAL A 68 3.79 8.65 3.55
N ALA A 69 2.80 9.52 3.33
CA ALA A 69 3.01 10.94 3.08
C ALA A 69 3.71 11.68 4.24
N ASP A 70 3.52 11.19 5.47
CA ASP A 70 4.10 11.80 6.67
C ASP A 70 5.64 11.80 6.69
N TRP A 71 6.27 10.85 6.00
CA TRP A 71 7.74 10.67 6.04
C TRP A 71 8.39 10.52 4.66
N ILE A 72 7.60 10.43 3.58
CA ILE A 72 8.15 10.41 2.22
C ILE A 72 8.21 11.83 1.65
N GLU A 73 9.41 12.39 1.64
CA GLU A 73 9.75 13.55 0.82
C GLU A 73 10.53 13.07 -0.42
N PRO A 74 10.18 13.52 -1.64
CA PRO A 74 9.09 14.44 -1.99
C PRO A 74 7.72 13.77 -2.21
N LEU A 75 6.64 14.59 -2.20
CA LEU A 75 5.25 14.21 -2.47
C LEU A 75 5.03 13.42 -3.79
N ASP A 76 5.99 13.49 -4.72
CA ASP A 76 5.94 12.78 -6.00
C ASP A 76 6.57 11.38 -5.95
N SER A 77 6.87 10.88 -4.74
CA SER A 77 7.51 9.58 -4.56
C SER A 77 6.70 8.46 -5.22
N PRO A 78 7.35 7.54 -5.95
CA PRO A 78 6.67 6.44 -6.64
C PRO A 78 5.84 5.60 -5.65
N LEU A 79 6.31 5.46 -4.41
CA LEU A 79 5.58 4.76 -3.36
C LEU A 79 4.26 5.47 -3.01
N LEU A 80 4.26 6.81 -2.91
CA LEU A 80 3.05 7.57 -2.58
C LEU A 80 1.98 7.40 -3.67
N LYS A 81 2.38 7.42 -4.94
CA LYS A 81 1.48 7.15 -6.07
C LYS A 81 0.93 5.73 -6.03
N ALA A 82 1.78 4.76 -5.71
CA ALA A 82 1.37 3.36 -5.61
C ALA A 82 0.36 3.13 -4.48
N VAL A 83 0.61 3.67 -3.28
CA VAL A 83 -0.36 3.56 -2.17
C VAL A 83 -1.66 4.31 -2.44
N GLY A 84 -1.59 5.47 -3.11
CA GLY A 84 -2.79 6.20 -3.53
C GLY A 84 -3.64 5.40 -4.52
N ALA A 85 -3.02 4.67 -5.46
CA ALA A 85 -3.72 3.79 -6.39
C ALA A 85 -4.39 2.60 -5.68
N ILE A 86 -3.75 2.02 -4.66
CA ILE A 86 -4.32 0.96 -3.82
C ILE A 86 -5.57 1.47 -3.09
N GLU A 87 -5.49 2.65 -2.47
CA GLU A 87 -6.62 3.23 -1.75
C GLU A 87 -7.79 3.55 -2.68
N GLU A 88 -7.52 4.15 -3.84
CA GLU A 88 -8.54 4.45 -4.83
C GLU A 88 -9.21 3.16 -5.34
N TYR A 89 -8.41 2.12 -5.63
CA TYR A 89 -8.94 0.83 -6.06
C TYR A 89 -9.81 0.20 -4.98
N TYR A 90 -9.35 0.23 -3.73
CA TYR A 90 -10.08 -0.27 -2.57
C TYR A 90 -11.43 0.42 -2.43
N GLN A 91 -11.48 1.76 -2.47
CA GLN A 91 -12.73 2.52 -2.37
C GLN A 91 -13.71 2.25 -3.52
N LYS A 92 -13.21 2.06 -4.74
CA LYS A 92 -14.05 1.85 -5.94
C LYS A 92 -14.54 0.42 -6.12
N ASN A 93 -13.76 -0.57 -5.66
CA ASN A 93 -13.98 -1.97 -6.03
C ASN A 93 -14.31 -2.91 -4.88
N LEU A 94 -13.99 -2.56 -3.63
CA LEU A 94 -14.15 -3.39 -2.44
C LEU A 94 -15.08 -2.74 -1.42
#